data_AF-A0A2M7QME9-F1
#
_entry.id   AF-A0A2M7QME9-F1
#
_cell.length_a   1.000
_cell.length_b   1.000
_cell.length_c   1.000
_cell.angle_alpha   90.00
_cell.angle_beta   90.00
_cell.angle_gamma   90.00
#
_symmetry.space_group_name_H-M   'P 1'
#
loop_
_entity.id
_entity.type
_entity.pdbx_description
1 polymer ?
#
loop_
_entity_poly.entity_id
_entity_poly.type
_entity_poly.pdbx_seq_one_letter_code
_entity_poly.pdbx_strand_id
1 'polypeptide(L)' 'GDLAFSWRLAMAPPAVRDYVAAHEAAHLVEMNHAPAFWRLVERLRPDYRAERAWLRAEGAQLHRYRFTPATA' A
#
# COMPACT_ATOMS: atom_id res chain seq x y z
N GLY A 1 -8.80 -3.64 -16.08
CA GLY A 1 -7.74 -3.90 -15.10
C GLY A 1 -8.35 -3.63 -13.77
N ASP A 2 -8.41 -4.62 -12.90
CA ASP A 2 -9.11 -4.53 -11.64
C ASP A 2 -8.11 -4.22 -10.53
N LEU A 3 -8.46 -3.25 -9.67
CA LEU A 3 -7.66 -2.90 -8.51
C LEU A 3 -8.29 -3.52 -7.28
N ALA A 4 -7.54 -4.34 -6.55
CA ALA A 4 -7.99 -4.98 -5.33
C ALA A 4 -7.16 -4.51 -4.14
N PHE A 5 -7.83 -4.05 -3.09
CA PHE A 5 -7.19 -3.61 -1.86
C PHE A 5 -7.70 -4.40 -0.66
N SER A 6 -6.80 -4.70 0.28
CA SER A 6 -7.21 -5.19 1.61
C SER A 6 -7.93 -4.07 2.36
N TRP A 7 -9.14 -4.32 2.89
CA TRP A 7 -9.88 -3.34 3.70
C TRP A 7 -9.07 -2.83 4.91
N ARG A 8 -8.15 -3.65 5.43
CA ARG A 8 -7.27 -3.30 6.56
C ARG A 8 -6.31 -2.15 6.23
N LEU A 9 -6.08 -1.88 4.95
CA LEU A 9 -5.32 -0.71 4.51
C LEU A 9 -5.97 0.61 4.97
N ALA A 10 -7.27 0.62 5.25
CA ALA A 10 -7.95 1.78 5.84
C ALA A 10 -7.32 2.21 7.19
N MET A 11 -6.68 1.29 7.91
CA MET A 11 -6.00 1.54 9.19
C MET A 11 -4.55 2.03 9.04
N ALA A 12 -3.99 2.04 7.82
CA ALA A 12 -2.66 2.55 7.57
C ALA A 12 -2.63 4.09 7.57
N PRO A 13 -1.48 4.73 7.84
CA PRO A 13 -1.31 6.16 7.69
C PRO A 13 -1.74 6.66 6.30
N PRO A 14 -2.34 7.87 6.17
CA PRO A 14 -2.81 8.38 4.89
C PRO A 14 -1.80 8.30 3.75
N ALA A 15 -0.56 8.73 3.99
CA ALA A 15 0.52 8.68 3.01
C ALA A 15 0.79 7.26 2.49
N VAL A 16 0.71 6.26 3.35
CA VAL A 16 0.90 4.85 2.98
C VAL A 16 -0.22 4.37 2.06
N ARG A 17 -1.46 4.81 2.30
CA ARG A 17 -2.61 4.46 1.46
C ARG A 17 -2.45 5.06 0.05
N ASP A 18 -2.01 6.32 -0.03
CA ASP A 18 -1.73 6.98 -1.32
C ASP A 18 -0.62 6.25 -2.09
N TYR A 19 0.43 5.82 -1.39
CA TYR A 19 1.50 5.03 -2.00
C TYR A 19 0.98 3.70 -2.56
N VAL A 20 0.17 2.95 -1.81
CA VAL A 20 -0.40 1.68 -2.30
C VAL A 20 -1.35 1.94 -3.47
N ALA A 21 -2.17 2.98 -3.44
CA ALA A 21 -3.01 3.35 -4.58
C ALA A 21 -2.17 3.64 -5.84
N ALA A 22 -1.08 4.40 -5.71
CA ALA A 22 -0.14 4.65 -6.80
C ALA A 22 0.55 3.36 -7.28
N HIS A 23 0.87 2.44 -6.37
CA HIS A 23 1.47 1.13 -6.66
C HIS A 23 0.52 0.27 -7.52
N GLU A 24 -0.72 0.11 -7.09
CA GLU A 24 -1.72 -0.67 -7.84
C GLU A 24 -2.10 0.01 -9.17
N ALA A 25 -2.15 1.35 -9.21
CA ALA A 25 -2.38 2.08 -10.45
C ALA A 25 -1.22 1.88 -11.45
N ALA A 26 0.03 1.82 -10.99
CA ALA A 26 1.17 1.51 -11.85
C ALA A 26 1.08 0.10 -12.44
N HIS A 27 0.45 -0.85 -11.74
CA HIS A 27 0.20 -2.17 -12.28
C HIS A 27 -0.67 -2.13 -13.54
N LEU A 28 -1.61 -1.20 -13.68
CA LEU A 28 -2.42 -1.09 -14.92
C LEU A 28 -1.60 -0.92 -16.20
N VAL A 29 -0.33 -0.51 -16.10
CA VAL A 29 0.60 -0.34 -17.22
C VAL A 29 1.74 -1.36 -17.17
N GLU A 30 2.31 -1.63 -16.00
CA GLU A 30 3.47 -2.50 -15.81
C GLU A 30 3.17 -3.60 -14.77
N MET A 31 3.00 -4.84 -15.23
CA MET A 31 2.57 -5.96 -14.38
C MET A 31 3.65 -6.51 -13.42
N ASN A 32 4.90 -6.10 -13.58
CA ASN A 32 6.02 -6.58 -12.76
C ASN A 32 6.75 -5.41 -12.09
N HIS A 33 7.46 -5.67 -10.99
CA HIS A 33 8.19 -4.63 -10.24
C HIS A 33 9.56 -4.28 -10.85
N ALA A 34 9.68 -4.27 -12.18
CA ALA A 34 10.90 -3.88 -12.90
C ALA A 34 11.15 -2.36 -12.81
N PRO A 35 12.32 -1.84 -13.26
CA PRO A 35 12.61 -0.40 -13.20
C PRO A 35 11.54 0.48 -13.88
N ALA A 36 10.90 0.02 -14.95
CA ALA A 36 9.82 0.75 -15.61
C ALA A 36 8.63 1.00 -14.67
N PHE A 37 8.20 -0.01 -13.93
CA PHE A 37 7.17 0.10 -12.90
C PHE A 37 7.53 1.12 -11.83
N TRP A 38 8.76 1.07 -11.29
CA TRP A 38 9.17 2.00 -10.24
C TRP A 38 9.24 3.45 -10.72
N ARG A 39 9.55 3.69 -12.00
CA ARG A 39 9.45 5.04 -12.60
C ARG A 39 8.00 5.53 -12.65
N LEU A 40 7.03 4.65 -12.92
CA LEU A 40 5.62 5.01 -12.88
C LEU A 40 5.17 5.34 -11.46
N VAL A 41 5.55 4.52 -10.49
CA VAL A 41 5.27 4.77 -9.07
C VAL A 41 5.86 6.10 -8.63
N GLU A 42 7.14 6.38 -8.94
CA GLU A 42 7.81 7.64 -8.57
C GLU A 42 7.17 8.87 -9.23
N ARG A 43 6.63 8.72 -10.45
CA ARG A 43 5.87 9.78 -11.13
C ARG A 43 4.51 10.05 -10.49
N LEU A 44 3.83 9.01 -10.02
CA LEU A 44 2.50 9.12 -9.38
C LEU A 44 2.61 9.56 -7.91
N ARG A 45 3.63 9.08 -7.21
CA ARG A 45 3.93 9.38 -5.81
C ARG A 45 5.44 9.60 -5.64
N PRO A 46 5.92 10.85 -5.77
CA PRO A 46 7.29 11.19 -5.45
C PRO A 46 7.62 10.81 -3.99
N ASP A 47 8.89 10.50 -3.74
CA ASP A 47 9.42 10.22 -2.40
C ASP A 47 8.76 9.05 -1.64
N TYR A 48 8.08 8.12 -2.35
CA TYR A 48 7.37 6.96 -1.80
C TYR A 48 8.18 5.99 -0.91
N ARG A 49 9.50 6.20 -0.83
CA ARG A 49 10.44 5.28 -0.18
C ARG A 49 10.15 5.15 1.31
N ALA A 50 9.71 6.22 1.96
CA ALA A 50 9.33 6.20 3.37
C ALA A 50 8.10 5.31 3.61
N GLU A 51 7.07 5.45 2.78
CA GLU A 51 5.84 4.66 2.86
C GLU A 51 6.06 3.19 2.53
N ARG A 52 6.93 2.90 1.55
CA ARG A 52 7.37 1.54 1.25
C ARG A 52 8.14 0.91 2.41
N ALA A 53 9.01 1.68 3.08
CA ALA A 53 9.73 1.21 4.25
C ALA A 53 8.76 0.93 5.41
N TRP A 54 7.79 1.82 5.62
CA TRP A 54 6.74 1.63 6.62
C TRP A 54 5.94 0.34 6.36
N LEU A 55 5.51 0.08 5.13
CA LEU A 55 4.76 -1.15 4.81
C LEU A 55 5.54 -2.43 5.09
N ARG A 56 6.86 -2.40 4.88
CA ARG A 56 7.74 -3.54 5.20
C ARG A 56 7.85 -3.79 6.69
N ALA A 57 7.89 -2.74 7.50
CA ALA A 57 8.02 -2.84 8.95
C ALA A 57 6.68 -3.14 9.64
N GLU A 58 5.62 -2.43 9.25
CA GLU A 58 4.35 -2.37 9.98
C GLU A 58 3.21 -3.10 9.27
N GLY A 59 3.32 -3.39 7.97
CA GLY A 59 2.21 -3.93 7.16
C GLY A 59 1.67 -5.25 7.69
N ALA A 60 2.53 -6.13 8.21
CA ALA A 60 2.12 -7.40 8.82
C ALA A 60 1.21 -7.19 10.06
N GLN A 61 1.39 -6.09 10.79
CA GLN A 61 0.60 -5.80 11.99
C GLN A 61 -0.85 -5.42 11.65
N LEU A 62 -1.11 -4.89 10.45
CA LEU A 62 -2.47 -4.61 9.98
C LEU A 62 -3.33 -5.88 9.95
N HIS A 63 -2.72 -7.04 9.69
CA HIS A 63 -3.41 -8.34 9.71
C HIS A 63 -3.65 -8.89 11.12
N ARG A 64 -2.93 -8.38 12.13
CA ARG A 64 -3.04 -8.83 13.53
C ARG A 64 -4.18 -8.17 14.29
N TYR A 65 -4.80 -7.11 13.76
CA TYR A 65 -5.98 -6.50 14.37
C TYR A 65 -7.10 -7.54 14.48
N ARG A 66 -7.33 -7.97 15.71
CA ARG A 66 -8.48 -8.75 16.14
C ARG A 66 -9.42 -7.77 16.82
N PHE A 67 -10.68 -7.78 16.42
CA PHE A 67 -11.72 -7.09 17.17
C PHE A 67 -11.87 -7.83 18.49
N THR A 68 -11.30 -7.28 19.57
CA THR A 68 -11.62 -7.73 20.92
C THR A 68 -13.09 -7.39 21.13
N PRO A 69 -13.97 -8.35 21.49
CA PRO A 69 -15.33 -8.01 21.84
C PRO A 69 -15.27 -7.03 23.02
N ALA A 70 -16.12 -6.00 23.01
CA ALA A 70 -16.37 -5.25 24.23
C ALA A 70 -16.91 -6.26 25.25
N THR A 71 -16.22 -6.41 26.39
CA THR A 71 -16.71 -7.23 27.50
C THR A 71 -18.08 -6.69 27.90
N ALA A 72 -19.09 -7.55 27.82
CA ALA A 72 -20.44 -7.26 28.30
C ALA A 72 -20.46 -7.10 29.83
#